data_AF-A0A1G3Y7J0-F1
#
_entry.id   AF-A0A1G3Y7J0-F1
#
_cell.length_a   1.000
_cell.length_b   1.000
_cell.length_c   1.000
_cell.angle_alpha   90.00
_cell.angle_beta   90.00
_cell.angle_gamma   90.00
#
_symmetry.space_group_name_H-M   'P 1'
#
loop_
_entity.id
_entity.type
_entity.pdbx_description
1 polymer ?
#
loop_
_entity_poly.entity_id
_entity_poly.type
_entity_poly.pdbx_seq_one_letter_code
_entity_poly.pdbx_strand_id
1 'polypeptide(L)'
;MKTVISISEARKKLPSIIKSLKSSPGTVYQITVRDEVVAELRTPPKIEPGEAAAKLLELRKHLGGKKYRTKPVSENVKEYLYVAEGDN
;
A
#
# COMPACT_ATOMS: atom_id res chain seq x y z
N MET A 1 -4.78 -23.87 -0.92
CA MET A 1 -5.40 -24.58 0.23
C MET A 1 -6.46 -23.69 0.84
N LYS A 2 -7.60 -24.26 1.26
CA LYS A 2 -8.71 -23.51 1.86
C LYS A 2 -8.64 -23.66 3.39
N THR A 3 -8.67 -22.55 4.11
CA THR A 3 -8.64 -22.54 5.58
C THR A 3 -9.92 -21.89 6.10
N VAL A 4 -10.71 -22.64 6.86
CA VAL A 4 -11.97 -22.14 7.43
C VAL A 4 -11.68 -21.50 8.79
N ILE A 5 -12.17 -20.28 9.01
CA ILE A 5 -12.02 -19.53 10.26
C ILE A 5 -13.36 -18.92 10.66
N SER A 6 -13.62 -18.82 11.97
CA SER A 6 -14.80 -18.09 12.46
C SER A 6 -14.59 -16.58 12.37
N ILE A 7 -15.66 -15.80 12.31
CA ILE A 7 -15.61 -14.33 12.31
C ILE A 7 -14.86 -13.76 13.53
N SER A 8 -15.01 -14.40 14.68
CA SER A 8 -14.33 -14.01 15.93
C SER A 8 -12.82 -14.20 15.82
N GLU A 9 -12.38 -15.33 15.25
CA GLU A 9 -10.95 -15.56 15.00
C GLU A 9 -10.40 -14.68 13.89
N ALA A 10 -11.17 -14.47 12.83
CA ALA A 10 -10.80 -13.59 11.72
C ALA A 10 -10.50 -12.17 12.23
N ARG A 11 -11.33 -11.64 13.12
CA ARG A 11 -11.10 -10.33 13.76
C ARG A 11 -9.84 -10.28 14.61
N LYS A 12 -9.60 -11.31 15.44
CA LYS A 12 -8.42 -11.38 16.32
C LYS A 12 -7.11 -11.52 15.56
N LYS A 13 -7.09 -12.33 14.49
CA LYS A 13 -5.87 -12.70 13.75
C LYS A 13 -5.74 -11.97 12.40
N LEU A 14 -6.57 -10.97 12.13
CA LEU A 14 -6.64 -10.27 10.85
C LEU A 14 -5.26 -9.76 10.36
N PRO A 15 -4.45 -9.08 11.18
CA PRO A 15 -3.13 -8.61 10.74
C PRO A 15 -2.19 -9.76 10.33
N SER A 16 -2.24 -10.88 11.07
CA SER A 16 -1.42 -12.06 10.79
C SER A 16 -1.89 -12.79 9.53
N ILE A 17 -3.20 -12.89 9.32
CA ILE A 17 -3.82 -13.46 8.11
C ILE A 17 -3.42 -12.64 6.86
N ILE A 18 -3.39 -11.30 6.97
CA ILE A 18 -2.93 -10.46 5.85
C ILE A 18 -1.44 -10.68 5.56
N LYS A 19 -0.60 -10.85 6.59
CA LYS A 19 0.82 -11.18 6.39
C LYS A 19 0.99 -12.54 5.71
N SER A 20 0.26 -13.57 6.12
CA SER A 20 0.34 -14.90 5.48
C SER A 20 -0.14 -14.87 4.03
N LEU A 21 -1.19 -14.13 3.70
CA LEU A 21 -1.67 -13.94 2.31
C LEU A 21 -0.65 -13.26 1.40
N LYS A 22 0.16 -12.34 1.94
CA LYS A 22 1.25 -11.69 1.20
C LYS A 22 2.41 -12.66 0.91
N SER A 23 2.76 -13.51 1.87
CA SER A 23 3.84 -14.49 1.70
C SER A 23 3.42 -15.70 0.85
N SER A 24 2.16 -16.12 0.96
CA SER A 24 1.61 -17.33 0.33
C SER A 24 0.33 -17.01 -0.45
N PRO A 25 0.44 -16.47 -1.68
CA PRO A 25 -0.70 -15.96 -2.46
C PRO A 25 -1.71 -17.03 -2.92
N GLY A 26 -1.39 -18.32 -2.77
CA GLY A 26 -2.30 -19.44 -3.07
C GLY A 26 -3.23 -19.86 -1.91
N THR A 27 -3.19 -19.13 -0.79
CA THR A 27 -4.04 -19.42 0.38
C THR A 27 -5.38 -18.71 0.26
N VAL A 28 -6.46 -19.42 0.54
CA VAL A 28 -7.82 -18.85 0.60
C VAL A 28 -8.37 -19.08 2.00
N TYR A 29 -8.78 -18.01 2.68
CA TYR A 29 -9.43 -18.08 3.97
C TYR A 29 -10.94 -17.94 3.80
N GLN A 30 -11.72 -18.88 4.33
CA GLN A 30 -13.17 -18.80 4.37
C GLN A 30 -13.61 -18.33 5.76
N ILE A 31 -14.38 -17.26 5.82
CA ILE A 31 -14.88 -16.69 7.05
C ILE A 31 -16.29 -17.20 7.29
N THR A 32 -16.49 -17.82 8.45
CA THR A 32 -17.77 -18.39 8.87
C THR A 32 -18.41 -17.60 10.00
N VAL A 33 -19.73 -17.52 9.99
CA VAL A 33 -20.57 -16.98 11.08
C VAL A 33 -21.61 -18.03 11.39
N ARG A 34 -21.67 -18.51 12.64
CA ARG A 34 -22.61 -19.59 13.04
C ARG A 34 -22.56 -20.78 12.09
N ASP A 35 -21.35 -21.22 11.76
CA ASP A 35 -21.06 -22.36 10.87
C ASP A 35 -21.49 -22.19 9.39
N GLU A 36 -21.95 -20.99 9.00
CA GLU A 36 -22.23 -20.63 7.62
C GLU A 36 -21.08 -19.84 7.01
N VAL A 37 -20.68 -20.17 5.77
CA VAL A 37 -19.62 -19.43 5.05
C VAL A 37 -20.20 -18.13 4.49
N VAL A 38 -19.72 -16.99 5.02
CA VAL A 38 -20.23 -15.67 4.64
C VAL A 38 -19.29 -14.93 3.69
N ALA A 39 -17.98 -15.19 3.77
CA ALA A 39 -17.01 -14.48 2.95
C ALA A 39 -15.75 -15.30 2.68
N GLU A 40 -15.03 -14.91 1.63
CA GLU A 40 -13.70 -15.45 1.31
C GLU A 40 -12.67 -14.32 1.23
N LEU A 41 -11.49 -14.59 1.79
CA LEU A 41 -10.34 -13.69 1.73
C LEU A 41 -9.21 -14.38 0.97
N ARG A 42 -8.76 -13.76 -0.11
CA ARG A 42 -7.69 -14.25 -0.98
C ARG A 42 -6.84 -13.09 -1.49
N THR A 43 -5.63 -13.40 -1.90
CA THR A 43 -4.73 -12.42 -2.52
C THR A 43 -5.27 -12.05 -3.91
N PRO A 44 -5.25 -10.76 -4.30
CA PRO A 44 -5.68 -10.37 -5.64
C PRO A 44 -4.81 -11.05 -6.70
N PRO A 45 -5.36 -11.35 -7.89
CA PRO A 45 -4.58 -11.92 -8.99
C PRO A 45 -3.48 -10.94 -9.38
N LYS A 46 -2.25 -11.46 -9.53
CA LYS A 46 -1.14 -10.67 -10.04
C LYS A 46 -1.30 -10.60 -11.56
N ILE A 47 -1.62 -9.41 -12.07
CA ILE A 47 -1.72 -9.15 -13.51
C ILE A 47 -0.33 -8.78 -14.00
N GLU A 48 0.18 -9.52 -14.98
CA GLU A 48 1.43 -9.19 -15.67
C GLU A 48 1.23 -7.87 -16.43
N PRO A 49 2.14 -6.89 -16.31
CA PRO A 49 2.05 -5.66 -17.08
C PRO A 49 2.23 -5.97 -18.57
N GLY A 50 1.35 -5.42 -19.42
CA GLY A 50 1.56 -5.45 -20.87
C GLY A 50 2.80 -4.67 -21.30
N GLU A 51 3.23 -4.80 -22.56
CA GLU A 51 4.51 -4.27 -23.04
C GLU A 51 4.72 -2.77 -22.77
N ALA A 52 3.70 -1.95 -23.02
CA ALA A 52 3.74 -0.52 -22.74
C ALA A 52 3.90 -0.22 -21.24
N ALA A 53 3.17 -0.94 -20.39
CA ALA A 53 3.24 -0.76 -18.94
C ALA A 53 4.59 -1.26 -18.38
N ALA A 54 5.14 -2.34 -18.94
CA ALA A 54 6.47 -2.85 -18.59
C ALA A 54 7.56 -1.82 -18.88
N LYS A 55 7.56 -1.23 -20.09
CA LYS A 55 8.49 -0.15 -20.48
C LYS A 55 8.41 1.05 -19.54
N LEU A 56 7.19 1.47 -19.14
CA LEU A 56 7.01 2.57 -18.17
C LEU A 56 7.54 2.21 -16.77
N LEU A 57 7.34 0.98 -16.32
CA LEU A 57 7.86 0.51 -15.03
C LEU A 57 9.40 0.46 -15.03
N GLU A 58 10.02 0.05 -16.13
CA GLU A 58 11.48 0.09 -16.28
C GLU A 58 12.00 1.53 -16.28
N LEU A 59 11.38 2.42 -17.05
CA LEU A 59 11.72 3.84 -17.08
C LEU A 59 11.65 4.45 -15.66
N ARG A 60 10.60 4.12 -14.90
CA ARG A 60 10.44 4.57 -13.51
C ARG A 60 11.58 4.11 -12.60
N LYS A 61 12.07 2.87 -12.75
CA LYS A 61 13.19 2.35 -11.95
C LYS A 61 14.48 3.15 -12.20
N HIS A 62 14.72 3.54 -13.45
CA HIS A 62 15.91 4.30 -13.86
C HIS A 62 15.85 5.77 -13.45
N LEU A 63 14.65 6.36 -13.41
CA LEU A 63 14.48 7.78 -13.07
C LEU A 63 14.73 8.09 -11.58
N GLY A 64 14.84 7.07 -10.72
CA GLY A 64 14.99 7.24 -9.28
C GLY A 64 13.76 7.87 -8.63
N GLY A 65 13.43 7.48 -7.40
CA GLY A 65 12.39 8.17 -6.65
C GLY A 65 12.83 9.61 -6.41
N LYS A 66 12.17 10.59 -7.06
CA LYS A 66 12.39 12.01 -6.77
C LYS A 66 12.08 12.22 -5.29
N LYS A 67 13.11 12.27 -4.44
CA LYS A 67 12.95 12.79 -3.08
C LYS A 67 12.55 14.23 -3.27
N TYR A 68 11.27 14.53 -3.11
CA TYR A 68 10.85 15.90 -2.91
C TYR A 68 11.62 16.37 -1.68
N ARG A 69 12.65 17.20 -1.91
CA ARG A 69 13.23 18.00 -0.84
C ARG A 69 12.09 18.90 -0.41
N THR A 70 11.40 18.52 0.65
CA THR A 70 10.51 19.44 1.36
C THR A 70 11.35 20.65 1.68
N LYS A 71 11.08 21.78 1.03
CA LYS A 71 11.72 23.03 1.40
C LYS A 71 11.36 23.24 2.88
N PRO A 72 12.33 23.47 3.78
CA PRO A 72 12.03 23.66 5.19
C PRO A 72 11.47 25.08 5.36
N VAL A 73 10.19 25.23 5.03
CA VAL A 73 9.48 26.51 5.10
C VAL A 73 9.41 26.99 6.55
N SER A 74 9.27 26.07 7.51
CA SER A 74 9.28 26.37 8.95
C SER A 74 10.63 26.88 9.46
N GLU A 75 11.73 26.49 8.83
CA GLU A 75 13.07 26.97 9.22
C GLU A 75 13.40 28.31 8.56
N ASN A 76 12.77 28.62 7.41
CA ASN A 76 13.03 29.82 6.61
C ASN A 76 11.79 30.73 6.51
N VAL A 77 10.94 30.77 7.55
CA VAL A 77 9.68 31.53 7.52
C VAL A 77 9.93 32.99 7.14
N LYS A 78 10.99 33.62 7.66
CA LYS A 78 11.30 35.02 7.36
C LYS A 78 11.54 35.29 5.88
N GLU A 79 12.27 34.42 5.19
CA GLU A 79 12.59 34.53 3.76
C GLU A 79 11.34 34.40 2.89
N TYR A 80 10.38 33.58 3.31
CA TYR A 80 9.15 33.34 2.56
C TYR A 80 7.98 34.26 2.94
N LEU A 81 7.96 34.82 4.15
CA LEU A 81 6.86 35.67 4.64
C LEU A 81 7.14 37.16 4.47
N TYR A 82 8.42 37.56 4.53
CA TYR A 82 8.85 38.93 4.34
C TYR A 82 9.74 38.96 3.11
N VAL A 83 9.12 39.09 1.92
CA VAL A 83 9.85 39.60 0.75
C VAL A 83 10.44 40.92 1.21
N ALA A 84 11.77 41.05 1.18
CA ALA A 84 12.44 42.29 1.54
C ALA A 84 11.79 43.42 0.75
N GLU A 85 10.93 44.21 1.41
CA GLU A 85 10.53 45.50 0.89
C GLU A 85 11.85 46.24 0.69
N GLY A 86 12.13 46.54 -0.58
CA GLY A 86 13.37 47.18 -0.97
C GLY A 86 13.54 48.45 -0.17
N ASP A 87 14.76 48.62 0.36
CA ASP A 87 15.31 49.95 0.60
C ASP A 87 15.09 50.77 -0.68
N ASN A 88 14.19 51.75 -0.59
CA ASN A 88 13.93 52.76 -1.62
C ASN A 88 14.52 54.08 -1.12
#